data_AF-A0AAD2FK65-F1
#
_entry.id   AF-A0AAD2FK65-F1
#
_cell.length_a   1.000
_cell.length_b   1.000
_cell.length_c   1.000
_cell.angle_alpha   90.00
_cell.angle_beta   90.00
_cell.angle_gamma   90.00
#
_symmetry.space_group_name_H-M   'P 1'
#
loop_
_entity.id
_entity.type
_entity.pdbx_description
1 polymer ?
#
loop_
_entity_poly.entity_id
_entity_poly.type
_entity_poly.pdbx_seq_one_letter_code
_entity_poly.pdbx_strand_id
1 'polypeptide(L)'
;MSASVEQAVEQVAKAIARVENEIKEINEILKNPTISDVDKAYYRQKEDRLRQKESHYLQEKSQYLQEKADIRQKELLLIKRTPIPSIPENQSVNTPFLEDIQKDITAIKESVSKPDRATPQKTPASFGAEELSCLESDGDVHNLDEKEKGDAVLTTEQSGSLLQLDTEHQVVAFLTPFLTAVFQCNRSSNRVLVNSEEYKWLKTSGDEKSTYNQKPDMFICHKSLYQKRDPFDATGDSKLLQMRRSTDIFGQLSHWNLRRFLSVVLEAKKDISNSAFGQTINYAAHLSFEESGSFRSRIFLAS
;
A
#
# COMPACT_ATOMS: atom_id res chain seq x y z
N MET A 1 -9.71 -6.33 -9.36
CA MET A 1 -9.89 -6.01 -10.81
C MET A 1 -11.30 -5.54 -11.20
N SER A 2 -12.39 -6.30 -10.98
CA SER A 2 -13.76 -5.84 -11.34
C SER A 2 -14.16 -4.50 -10.70
N ALA A 3 -13.79 -4.27 -9.43
CA ALA A 3 -14.08 -3.02 -8.72
C ALA A 3 -13.35 -1.80 -9.30
N SER A 4 -12.16 -1.99 -9.90
CA SER A 4 -11.38 -0.91 -10.52
C SER A 4 -12.00 -0.45 -11.84
N VAL A 5 -12.50 -1.39 -12.66
CA VAL A 5 -13.22 -1.06 -13.91
C VAL A 5 -14.56 -0.39 -13.61
N GLU A 6 -15.24 -0.78 -12.52
CA GLU A 6 -16.48 -0.12 -12.09
C GLU A 6 -16.27 1.33 -11.67
N GLN A 7 -15.20 1.61 -10.91
CA GLN A 7 -14.83 2.98 -10.56
C GLN A 7 -14.48 3.81 -11.79
N ALA A 8 -13.77 3.24 -12.77
CA ALA A 8 -13.45 3.92 -14.03
C ALA A 8 -14.72 4.26 -14.82
N VAL A 9 -15.67 3.33 -14.95
CA VAL A 9 -16.98 3.59 -15.60
C VAL A 9 -17.74 4.72 -14.89
N GLU A 10 -17.73 4.75 -13.57
CA GLU A 10 -18.42 5.80 -12.79
C GLU A 10 -17.75 7.17 -12.97
N GLN A 11 -16.41 7.22 -12.96
CA GLN A 11 -15.67 8.47 -13.17
C GLN A 11 -15.92 9.05 -14.57
N VAL A 12 -15.89 8.21 -15.61
CA VAL A 12 -16.20 8.63 -16.99
C VAL A 12 -17.65 9.09 -17.10
N ALA A 13 -18.60 8.42 -16.43
CA ALA A 13 -19.99 8.86 -16.41
C ALA A 13 -20.17 10.25 -15.76
N LYS A 14 -19.44 10.55 -14.68
CA LYS A 14 -19.40 11.89 -14.07
C LYS A 14 -18.80 12.94 -15.00
N ALA A 15 -17.76 12.58 -15.76
CA ALA A 15 -17.14 13.47 -16.74
C ALA A 15 -18.09 13.81 -17.89
N ILE A 16 -18.83 12.82 -18.41
CA ILE A 16 -19.88 13.02 -19.42
C ILE A 16 -20.95 13.99 -18.90
N ALA A 17 -21.49 13.75 -17.70
CA ALA A 17 -22.53 14.59 -17.13
C ALA A 17 -22.09 16.07 -16.95
N ARG A 18 -20.81 16.31 -16.62
CA ARG A 18 -20.26 17.68 -16.56
C ARG A 18 -20.23 18.34 -17.94
N VAL A 19 -19.74 17.63 -18.95
CA VAL A 19 -19.68 18.13 -20.33
C VAL A 19 -21.08 18.41 -20.89
N GLU A 20 -22.05 17.52 -20.64
CA GLU A 20 -23.45 17.72 -21.03
C GLU A 20 -24.06 18.98 -20.40
N ASN A 21 -23.77 19.24 -19.12
CA ASN A 21 -24.21 20.46 -18.43
C ASN A 21 -23.57 21.71 -19.04
N GLU A 22 -22.27 21.71 -19.34
CA GLU A 22 -21.59 22.84 -19.98
C GLU A 22 -22.16 23.11 -21.39
N ILE A 23 -22.43 22.07 -22.17
CA ILE A 23 -23.08 22.18 -23.47
C ILE A 23 -24.48 22.78 -23.34
N LYS A 24 -25.24 22.39 -22.31
CA LYS A 24 -26.56 22.94 -22.03
C LYS A 24 -26.50 24.43 -21.71
N GLU A 25 -25.55 24.85 -20.87
CA GLU A 25 -25.33 26.27 -20.54
C GLU A 25 -24.98 27.09 -21.78
N ILE A 26 -24.09 26.59 -22.64
CA ILE A 26 -23.74 27.26 -23.90
C ILE A 26 -24.97 27.39 -24.81
N ASN A 27 -25.79 26.35 -24.90
CA ASN A 27 -27.02 26.38 -25.68
C ASN A 27 -28.03 27.42 -25.16
N GLU A 28 -28.12 27.64 -23.85
CA GLU A 28 -28.93 28.73 -23.28
C GLU A 28 -28.35 30.11 -23.62
N ILE A 29 -27.03 30.28 -23.58
CA ILE A 29 -26.37 31.53 -23.99
C ILE A 29 -26.64 31.83 -25.47
N LEU A 30 -26.55 30.82 -26.34
CA LEU A 30 -26.76 30.96 -27.79
C LEU A 30 -28.22 31.29 -28.16
N LYS A 31 -29.20 31.01 -27.29
CA LYS A 31 -30.60 31.38 -27.48
C LYS A 31 -30.88 32.86 -27.21
N ASN A 32 -29.98 33.57 -26.52
CA ASN A 32 -30.17 34.98 -26.19
C ASN A 32 -30.08 35.85 -27.47
N PRO A 33 -31.13 36.58 -27.87
CA PRO A 33 -31.11 37.38 -29.10
C PRO A 33 -30.16 38.58 -29.05
N THR A 34 -29.69 38.97 -27.86
CA THR A 34 -28.83 40.15 -27.65
C THR A 34 -27.34 39.89 -27.81
N ILE A 35 -26.94 38.62 -27.99
CA ILE A 35 -25.54 38.23 -28.12
C ILE A 35 -24.96 38.63 -29.48
N SER A 36 -23.73 39.16 -29.48
CA SER A 36 -23.05 39.60 -30.70
C SER A 36 -22.68 38.41 -31.61
N ASP A 37 -22.55 38.64 -32.91
CA ASP A 37 -22.18 37.56 -33.85
C ASP A 37 -20.77 37.02 -33.62
N VAL A 38 -19.86 37.85 -33.11
CA VAL A 38 -18.50 37.44 -32.70
C VAL A 38 -18.58 36.49 -31.51
N ASP A 39 -19.40 36.80 -30.51
CA ASP A 39 -19.60 35.94 -29.35
C ASP A 39 -20.32 34.64 -29.73
N LYS A 40 -21.31 34.69 -30.63
CA LYS A 40 -21.96 33.47 -31.17
C LYS A 40 -20.94 32.53 -31.80
N ALA A 41 -20.02 33.06 -32.62
CA ALA A 41 -18.98 32.26 -33.24
C ALA A 41 -18.05 31.62 -32.20
N TYR A 42 -17.67 32.37 -31.16
CA TYR A 42 -16.89 31.84 -30.04
C TYR A 42 -17.61 30.70 -29.31
N TYR A 43 -18.88 30.88 -28.94
CA TYR A 43 -19.64 29.86 -28.20
C TYR A 43 -19.94 28.61 -29.03
N ARG A 44 -20.16 28.74 -30.35
CA ARG A 44 -20.27 27.58 -31.25
C ARG A 44 -18.97 26.79 -31.33
N GLN A 45 -17.83 27.48 -31.47
CA GLN A 45 -16.54 26.81 -31.44
C GLN A 45 -16.28 26.10 -30.10
N LYS A 46 -16.72 26.69 -28.99
CA LYS A 46 -16.63 26.08 -27.67
C LYS A 46 -17.55 24.85 -27.54
N GLU A 47 -18.77 24.91 -28.06
CA GLU A 47 -19.69 23.78 -28.13
C GLU A 47 -19.08 22.62 -28.94
N ASP A 48 -18.52 22.88 -30.12
CA ASP A 48 -17.88 21.85 -30.96
C ASP A 48 -16.75 21.12 -30.21
N ARG A 49 -15.92 21.85 -29.46
CA ARG A 49 -14.86 21.24 -28.63
C ARG A 49 -15.43 20.37 -27.51
N LEU A 50 -16.52 20.80 -26.88
CA LEU A 50 -17.19 20.01 -25.84
C LEU A 50 -17.85 18.76 -26.42
N ARG A 51 -18.44 18.83 -27.61
CA ARG A 51 -19.00 17.67 -28.33
C ARG A 51 -17.92 16.65 -28.71
N GLN A 52 -16.74 17.11 -29.13
CA GLN A 52 -15.60 16.22 -29.36
C GLN A 52 -15.17 15.52 -28.06
N LYS A 53 -15.14 16.26 -26.94
CA LYS A 53 -14.79 15.73 -25.62
C LYS A 53 -15.84 14.73 -25.11
N GLU A 54 -17.13 15.01 -25.31
CA GLU A 54 -18.25 14.11 -25.02
C GLU A 54 -18.11 12.80 -25.81
N SER A 55 -17.86 12.90 -27.12
CA SER A 55 -17.64 11.72 -27.98
C SER A 55 -16.46 10.87 -27.52
N HIS A 56 -15.36 11.50 -27.09
CA HIS A 56 -14.20 10.80 -26.53
C HIS A 56 -14.57 10.02 -25.27
N TYR A 57 -15.26 10.65 -24.31
CA TYR A 57 -15.67 9.96 -23.07
C TYR A 57 -16.69 8.85 -23.32
N LEU A 58 -17.58 8.99 -24.29
CA LEU A 58 -18.50 7.92 -24.68
C LEU A 58 -17.75 6.69 -25.23
N GLN A 59 -16.73 6.92 -26.06
CA GLN A 59 -15.86 5.85 -26.55
C GLN A 59 -15.10 5.17 -25.41
N GLU A 60 -14.51 5.95 -24.51
CA GLU A 60 -13.79 5.45 -23.34
C GLU A 60 -14.70 4.63 -22.42
N LYS A 61 -15.93 5.10 -22.15
CA LYS A 61 -16.94 4.35 -21.39
C LYS A 61 -17.28 3.01 -22.05
N SER A 62 -17.41 2.98 -23.38
CA SER A 62 -17.70 1.75 -24.11
C SER A 62 -16.58 0.71 -23.99
N GLN A 63 -15.32 1.16 -23.98
CA GLN A 63 -14.16 0.29 -23.79
C GLN A 63 -14.14 -0.34 -22.40
N TYR A 64 -14.36 0.45 -21.34
CA TYR A 64 -14.43 -0.09 -19.98
C TYR A 64 -15.60 -1.07 -19.78
N LEU A 65 -16.75 -0.84 -20.42
CA LEU A 65 -17.86 -1.78 -20.38
C LEU A 65 -17.54 -3.10 -21.09
N GLN A 66 -16.80 -3.06 -22.19
CA GLN A 66 -16.32 -4.26 -22.88
C GLN A 66 -15.30 -5.02 -22.04
N GLU A 67 -14.32 -4.33 -21.45
CA GLU A 67 -13.34 -4.93 -20.54
C GLU A 67 -14.03 -5.61 -19.34
N LYS A 68 -15.05 -4.96 -18.77
CA LYS A 68 -15.87 -5.54 -17.70
C LYS A 68 -16.54 -6.85 -18.13
N ALA A 69 -17.06 -6.92 -19.35
CA ALA A 69 -17.67 -8.14 -19.89
C ALA A 69 -16.64 -9.26 -20.06
N ASP A 70 -15.45 -8.93 -20.57
CA ASP A 70 -14.36 -9.89 -20.78
C ASP A 70 -13.84 -10.47 -19.45
N ILE A 71 -13.70 -9.65 -18.42
CA ILE A 71 -13.32 -10.10 -17.06
C ILE A 71 -14.35 -11.10 -16.54
N ARG A 72 -15.65 -10.78 -16.66
CA ARG A 72 -16.73 -11.67 -16.21
C ARG A 72 -16.73 -13.01 -16.95
N GLN A 73 -16.42 -13.00 -18.25
CA GLN A 73 -16.31 -14.24 -19.03
C GLN A 73 -15.11 -15.08 -18.59
N LYS A 74 -13.96 -14.46 -18.29
CA LYS A 74 -12.77 -15.15 -17.77
C LYS A 74 -13.04 -15.78 -16.40
N GLU A 75 -13.73 -15.08 -15.50
CA GLU A 75 -14.13 -15.61 -14.19
C GLU A 75 -15.00 -16.86 -14.31
N LEU A 76 -15.99 -16.85 -15.22
CA LEU A 76 -16.84 -18.02 -15.49
C LEU A 76 -16.06 -19.24 -16.01
N LEU A 77 -14.98 -19.03 -16.78
CA LEU A 77 -14.12 -20.10 -17.29
C LEU A 77 -13.21 -20.70 -16.19
N LEU A 78 -12.77 -19.88 -15.23
CA LEU A 78 -11.98 -20.32 -14.09
C LEU A 78 -12.79 -21.23 -13.15
N ILE A 79 -14.05 -20.88 -12.88
CA ILE A 79 -14.95 -21.69 -12.04
C ILE A 79 -15.21 -23.08 -12.65
N LYS A 80 -15.24 -23.20 -13.98
CA LYS A 80 -15.43 -24.49 -14.67
C LYS A 80 -14.19 -25.40 -14.69
N ARG A 81 -13.01 -24.90 -14.29
CA ARG A 81 -11.71 -25.58 -14.45
C ARG A 81 -11.08 -26.11 -13.16
N THR A 82 -11.80 -26.12 -12.03
CA THR A 82 -11.27 -26.63 -10.76
C THR A 82 -11.83 -28.04 -10.46
N PRO A 83 -11.13 -29.14 -10.81
CA PRO A 83 -11.40 -30.43 -10.21
C PRO A 83 -10.96 -30.40 -8.74
N ILE A 84 -11.80 -30.93 -7.85
CA ILE A 84 -11.46 -31.14 -6.44
C ILE A 84 -10.37 -32.21 -6.37
N PRO A 85 -9.16 -31.93 -5.85
CA PRO A 85 -8.16 -32.96 -5.62
C PRO A 85 -8.47 -33.68 -4.31
N SER A 86 -8.63 -35.01 -4.38
CA SER A 86 -8.62 -35.89 -3.22
C SER A 86 -7.23 -35.89 -2.58
N ILE A 87 -7.14 -35.52 -1.29
CA ILE A 87 -5.91 -35.49 -0.50
C ILE A 87 -5.62 -36.91 0.04
N PRO A 88 -4.39 -37.46 -0.11
CA PRO A 88 -3.97 -38.66 0.62
C PRO A 88 -3.49 -38.28 2.03
N GLU A 89 -3.99 -38.99 3.03
CA GLU A 89 -3.55 -38.90 4.43
C GLU A 89 -2.17 -39.54 4.65
N ASN A 90 -1.44 -38.94 5.60
CA ASN A 90 -0.26 -39.40 6.34
C ASN A 90 1.10 -38.85 5.92
N GLN A 91 1.64 -37.96 6.76
CA GLN A 91 2.82 -38.27 7.58
C GLN A 91 3.00 -37.22 8.69
N SER A 92 3.03 -37.71 9.92
CA SER A 92 3.26 -36.97 11.15
C SER A 92 4.77 -36.81 11.39
N VAL A 93 5.24 -35.57 11.52
CA VAL A 93 6.56 -35.26 12.08
C VAL A 93 6.38 -34.20 13.16
N ASN A 94 6.54 -34.64 14.42
CA ASN A 94 6.52 -33.79 15.61
C ASN A 94 7.74 -32.87 15.64
N THR A 95 7.54 -31.55 15.57
CA THR A 95 8.50 -30.55 16.07
C THR A 95 7.75 -29.37 16.73
N PRO A 96 8.17 -28.92 17.93
CA PRO A 96 7.53 -27.79 18.64
C PRO A 96 7.51 -26.47 17.85
N PHE A 97 8.48 -26.28 16.96
CA PHE A 97 8.56 -25.12 16.07
C PHE A 97 7.44 -25.08 15.02
N LEU A 98 6.98 -26.25 14.56
CA LEU A 98 5.83 -26.33 13.68
C LEU A 98 4.55 -26.01 14.42
N GLU A 99 4.41 -26.32 15.71
CA GLU A 99 3.21 -25.97 16.49
C GLU A 99 3.05 -24.46 16.64
N ASP A 100 4.14 -23.71 16.90
CA ASP A 100 4.10 -22.25 16.97
C ASP A 100 3.76 -21.63 15.60
N ILE A 101 4.36 -22.13 14.53
CA ILE A 101 4.03 -21.70 13.15
C ILE A 101 2.60 -22.09 12.80
N GLN A 102 2.13 -23.27 13.20
CA GLN A 102 0.77 -23.74 12.93
C GLN A 102 -0.23 -22.90 13.71
N LYS A 103 0.10 -22.48 14.94
CA LYS A 103 -0.69 -21.59 15.77
C LYS A 103 -0.78 -20.20 15.14
N ASP A 104 0.34 -19.65 14.68
CA ASP A 104 0.37 -18.37 13.95
C ASP A 104 -0.40 -18.45 12.63
N ILE A 105 -0.23 -19.51 11.84
CA ILE A 105 -0.97 -19.76 10.60
C ILE A 105 -2.46 -19.96 10.88
N THR A 106 -2.84 -20.62 11.99
CA THR A 106 -4.23 -20.85 12.37
C THR A 106 -4.89 -19.55 12.82
N ALA A 107 -4.20 -18.73 13.63
CA ALA A 107 -4.67 -17.38 13.98
C ALA A 107 -4.85 -16.48 12.74
N ILE A 108 -3.91 -16.58 11.78
CA ILE A 108 -4.03 -15.91 10.48
C ILE A 108 -5.23 -16.45 9.68
N LYS A 109 -5.45 -17.76 9.62
CA LYS A 109 -6.59 -18.35 8.91
C LYS A 109 -7.94 -18.01 9.55
N GLU A 110 -8.02 -17.99 10.87
CA GLU A 110 -9.22 -17.62 11.63
C GLU A 110 -9.59 -16.14 11.46
N SER A 111 -8.59 -15.26 11.39
CA SER A 111 -8.79 -13.83 11.08
C SER A 111 -9.20 -13.57 9.62
N VAL A 112 -8.80 -14.45 8.69
CA VAL A 112 -9.15 -14.34 7.25
C VAL A 112 -10.55 -14.88 6.93
N SER A 113 -11.10 -15.82 7.72
CA SER A 113 -12.38 -16.50 7.40
C SER A 113 -13.66 -15.76 7.82
N LYS A 114 -13.59 -14.59 8.46
CA LYS A 114 -14.79 -13.84 8.84
C LYS A 114 -15.26 -12.98 7.67
N PRO A 115 -16.47 -13.22 7.12
CA PRO A 115 -17.02 -12.40 6.06
C PRO A 115 -17.33 -10.98 6.56
N ASP A 116 -17.10 -10.04 5.65
CA ASP A 116 -17.31 -8.61 5.77
C ASP A 116 -18.66 -8.25 6.41
N ARG A 117 -18.58 -7.52 7.52
CA ARG A 117 -19.64 -6.59 7.94
C ARG A 117 -18.96 -5.26 8.22
N ALA A 118 -19.12 -4.35 7.27
CA ALA A 118 -19.02 -2.91 7.42
C ALA A 118 -19.89 -2.40 8.58
N THR A 119 -19.40 -2.59 9.81
CA THR A 119 -19.59 -1.74 10.99
C THR A 119 -18.55 -2.24 12.00
N PRO A 120 -17.58 -1.42 12.44
CA PRO A 120 -16.75 -1.79 13.58
C PRO A 120 -17.68 -2.12 14.76
N GLN A 121 -17.76 -3.39 15.19
CA GLN A 121 -18.49 -3.73 16.44
C GLN A 121 -17.84 -3.04 17.66
N LYS A 122 -16.59 -2.60 17.48
CA LYS A 122 -15.76 -1.90 18.44
C LYS A 122 -15.63 -0.43 17.99
N THR A 123 -15.82 0.50 18.92
CA THR A 123 -15.51 1.92 18.66
C THR A 123 -14.01 2.07 18.33
N PRO A 124 -13.59 3.10 17.57
CA PRO A 124 -12.18 3.37 17.33
C PRO A 124 -11.35 3.40 18.61
N ALA A 125 -11.91 3.96 19.70
CA ALA A 125 -11.27 3.95 21.01
C ALA A 125 -11.03 2.55 21.57
N SER A 126 -12.01 1.64 21.49
CA SER A 126 -11.81 0.25 21.95
C SER A 126 -10.83 -0.53 21.08
N PHE A 127 -10.82 -0.28 19.77
CA PHE A 127 -9.89 -0.94 18.85
C PHE A 127 -8.44 -0.43 19.05
N GLY A 128 -8.26 0.89 19.20
CA GLY A 128 -6.96 1.45 19.50
C GLY A 128 -6.42 1.01 20.86
N ALA A 129 -7.27 0.87 21.88
CA ALA A 129 -6.85 0.37 23.19
C ALA A 129 -6.37 -1.10 23.12
N GLU A 130 -7.08 -1.95 22.38
CA GLU A 130 -6.71 -3.35 22.18
C GLU A 130 -5.40 -3.47 21.40
N GLU A 131 -5.27 -2.77 20.28
CA GLU A 131 -4.03 -2.79 19.49
C GLU A 131 -2.86 -2.23 20.31
N LEU A 132 -3.05 -1.14 21.05
CA LEU A 132 -1.99 -0.56 21.87
C LEU A 132 -1.54 -1.56 22.94
N SER A 133 -2.48 -2.23 23.60
CA SER A 133 -2.18 -3.27 24.57
C SER A 133 -1.43 -4.45 23.94
N CYS A 134 -1.79 -4.87 22.73
CA CYS A 134 -1.05 -5.88 21.98
C CYS A 134 0.39 -5.42 21.69
N LEU A 135 0.58 -4.18 21.24
CA LEU A 135 1.90 -3.63 20.96
C LEU A 135 2.76 -3.50 22.22
N GLU A 136 2.18 -3.07 23.34
CA GLU A 136 2.85 -3.03 24.63
C GLU A 136 3.28 -4.44 25.07
N SER A 137 2.41 -5.44 24.89
CA SER A 137 2.72 -6.84 25.22
C SER A 137 3.80 -7.44 24.31
N ASP A 138 3.86 -7.02 23.05
CA ASP A 138 4.88 -7.42 22.08
C ASP A 138 6.21 -6.66 22.26
N GLY A 139 6.24 -5.62 23.12
CA GLY A 139 7.38 -4.72 23.28
C GLY A 139 7.64 -3.83 22.06
N ASP A 140 6.59 -3.56 21.28
CA ASP A 140 6.58 -2.85 20.01
C ASP A 140 6.16 -1.36 20.14
N VAL A 141 5.99 -0.88 21.38
CA VAL A 141 5.80 0.55 21.69
C VAL A 141 7.12 1.15 22.13
N HIS A 142 7.59 2.14 21.37
CA HIS A 142 8.83 2.85 21.67
C HIS A 142 8.54 4.32 21.96
N ASN A 143 8.77 4.72 23.22
CA ASN A 143 8.72 6.12 23.63
C ASN A 143 10.07 6.77 23.33
N LEU A 144 10.09 7.62 22.29
CA LEU A 144 11.22 8.47 21.98
C LEU A 144 11.04 9.78 22.75
N ASP A 145 11.24 9.74 24.07
CA ASP A 145 11.33 10.99 24.83
C ASP A 145 12.55 11.77 24.34
N GLU A 146 12.38 13.05 24.00
CA GLU A 146 13.47 14.05 24.00
C GLU A 146 14.03 14.17 25.42
N LYS A 147 14.78 13.16 25.87
CA LYS A 147 15.71 13.38 26.96
C LYS A 147 16.78 14.30 26.37
N GLU A 148 17.04 15.44 27.00
CA GLU A 148 18.21 16.32 26.70
C GLU A 148 19.56 15.56 26.67
N LYS A 149 19.56 14.28 27.06
CA LYS A 149 20.70 13.35 27.10
C LYS A 149 20.38 11.95 26.54
N GLY A 150 19.36 11.81 25.70
CA GLY A 150 19.15 10.56 24.95
C GLY A 150 20.20 10.44 23.85
N ASP A 151 20.82 9.27 23.72
CA ASP A 151 21.75 9.04 22.60
C ASP A 151 20.95 9.04 21.31
N ALA A 152 21.23 10.01 20.43
CA ALA A 152 20.68 10.01 19.09
C ALA A 152 21.07 8.70 18.38
N VAL A 153 20.14 8.15 17.58
CA VAL A 153 20.40 6.92 16.80
C VAL A 153 21.63 7.11 15.89
N LEU A 154 21.84 8.33 15.41
CA LEU A 154 23.02 8.75 14.67
C LEU A 154 23.86 9.70 15.51
N THR A 155 25.18 9.51 15.52
CA THR A 155 26.12 10.50 16.06
C THR A 155 26.14 11.76 15.20
N THR A 156 26.71 12.86 15.72
CA THR A 156 26.91 14.10 14.95
C THR A 156 27.74 13.84 13.69
N GLU A 157 28.76 12.98 13.77
CA GLU A 157 29.59 12.59 12.63
C GLU A 157 28.82 11.78 11.59
N GLN A 158 27.99 10.84 12.04
CA GLN A 158 27.11 10.04 11.17
C GLN A 158 26.04 10.91 10.50
N SER A 159 25.49 11.87 11.22
CA SER A 159 24.54 12.85 10.68
C SER A 159 25.21 13.76 9.65
N GLY A 160 26.44 14.21 9.93
CA GLY A 160 27.25 14.95 8.96
C GLY A 160 27.55 14.13 7.71
N SER A 161 27.82 12.82 7.86
CA SER A 161 28.05 11.90 6.75
C SER A 161 26.80 11.67 5.91
N LEU A 162 25.63 11.58 6.55
CA LEU A 162 24.33 11.44 5.88
C LEU A 162 24.05 12.61 4.92
N LEU A 163 24.46 13.83 5.28
CA LEU A 163 24.32 15.03 4.45
C LEU A 163 25.24 15.06 3.22
N GLN A 164 26.25 14.17 3.16
CA GLN A 164 27.21 14.06 2.04
C GLN A 164 26.85 12.94 1.05
N LEU A 165 25.68 12.32 1.22
CA LEU A 165 25.18 11.26 0.34
C LEU A 165 24.46 11.89 -0.86
N ASP A 166 24.77 11.38 -2.04
CA ASP A 166 24.37 11.98 -3.31
C ASP A 166 23.10 11.34 -3.89
N THR A 167 22.73 10.14 -3.39
CA THR A 167 21.61 9.36 -3.92
C THR A 167 20.75 8.76 -2.81
N GLU A 168 19.48 8.53 -3.12
CA GLU A 168 18.53 7.85 -2.24
C GLU A 168 19.03 6.45 -1.84
N HIS A 169 19.56 5.69 -2.80
CA HIS A 169 20.19 4.38 -2.55
C HIS A 169 21.30 4.43 -1.50
N GLN A 170 22.15 5.46 -1.53
CA GLN A 170 23.19 5.65 -0.53
C GLN A 170 22.59 5.96 0.84
N VAL A 171 21.57 6.82 0.90
CA VAL A 171 20.84 7.14 2.14
C VAL A 171 20.21 5.88 2.74
N VAL A 172 19.50 5.09 1.93
CA VAL A 172 18.86 3.84 2.38
C VAL A 172 19.91 2.85 2.89
N ALA A 173 20.99 2.61 2.14
CA ALA A 173 22.06 1.71 2.55
C ALA A 173 22.77 2.17 3.83
N PHE A 174 22.97 3.48 3.99
CA PHE A 174 23.54 4.09 5.17
C PHE A 174 22.64 3.92 6.41
N LEU A 175 21.32 4.14 6.26
CA LEU A 175 20.35 4.07 7.37
C LEU A 175 19.93 2.64 7.73
N THR A 176 20.04 1.69 6.79
CA THR A 176 19.64 0.28 6.97
C THR A 176 20.12 -0.37 8.28
N PRO A 177 21.39 -0.28 8.74
CA PRO A 177 21.81 -0.98 9.96
C PRO A 177 21.19 -0.37 11.21
N PHE A 178 21.00 0.94 11.25
CA PHE A 178 20.43 1.67 12.37
C PHE A 178 18.95 1.31 12.51
N LEU A 179 18.22 1.33 11.38
CA LEU A 179 16.82 0.92 11.33
C LEU A 179 16.67 -0.58 11.65
N THR A 180 17.58 -1.43 11.13
CA THR A 180 17.59 -2.86 11.46
C THR A 180 17.75 -3.08 12.95
N ALA A 181 18.67 -2.35 13.60
CA ALA A 181 18.84 -2.41 15.05
C ALA A 181 17.55 -2.03 15.78
N VAL A 182 16.93 -0.91 15.40
CA VAL A 182 15.64 -0.44 15.96
C VAL A 182 14.55 -1.51 15.83
N PHE A 183 14.44 -2.17 14.67
CA PHE A 183 13.37 -3.12 14.43
C PHE A 183 13.65 -4.55 14.88
N GLN A 184 14.91 -4.90 15.16
CA GLN A 184 15.35 -6.20 15.70
C GLN A 184 15.70 -6.16 17.20
N CYS A 185 15.42 -5.05 17.90
CA CYS A 185 15.65 -4.90 19.35
C CYS A 185 15.10 -6.05 20.20
N ASN A 186 13.96 -6.64 19.78
CA ASN A 186 13.35 -7.77 20.47
C ASN A 186 13.73 -9.09 19.77
N ARG A 187 14.65 -9.85 20.38
CA ARG A 187 15.13 -11.17 19.86
C ARG A 187 14.01 -12.21 19.67
N SER A 188 12.88 -12.00 20.32
CA SER A 188 11.66 -12.83 20.19
C SER A 188 10.90 -12.56 18.89
N SER A 189 11.16 -11.41 18.24
CA SER A 189 10.44 -11.03 17.04
C SER A 189 11.08 -11.71 15.82
N ASN A 190 10.34 -12.61 15.18
CA ASN A 190 10.72 -13.22 13.89
C ASN A 190 10.60 -12.22 12.71
N ARG A 191 10.79 -10.92 12.98
CA ARG A 191 10.60 -9.83 12.02
C ARG A 191 11.94 -9.42 11.42
N VAL A 192 11.90 -8.99 10.17
CA VAL A 192 13.08 -8.52 9.42
C VAL A 192 12.74 -7.23 8.72
N LEU A 193 13.70 -6.29 8.69
CA LEU A 193 13.68 -5.14 7.81
C LEU A 193 14.23 -5.60 6.45
N VAL A 194 13.46 -5.39 5.39
CA VAL A 194 13.81 -5.79 4.03
C VAL A 194 13.89 -4.55 3.19
N ASN A 195 15.02 -4.34 2.51
CA ASN A 195 15.17 -3.33 1.48
C ASN A 195 14.46 -3.81 0.20
N SER A 196 13.41 -3.06 -0.18
CA SER A 196 12.59 -3.27 -1.38
C SER A 196 12.79 -2.23 -2.46
N GLU A 197 13.65 -1.24 -2.25
CA GLU A 197 13.83 -0.10 -3.16
C GLU A 197 14.14 -0.57 -4.59
N GLU A 198 14.84 -1.68 -4.75
CA GLU A 198 15.23 -2.19 -6.08
C GLU A 198 14.17 -3.09 -6.72
N TYR A 199 13.11 -3.45 -6.00
CA TYR A 199 12.13 -4.43 -6.46
C TYR A 199 10.74 -3.81 -6.63
N LYS A 200 10.05 -4.25 -7.68
CA LYS A 200 8.68 -3.81 -7.94
C LYS A 200 7.75 -4.37 -6.87
N TRP A 201 7.13 -3.45 -6.13
CA TRP A 201 6.14 -3.76 -5.11
C TRP A 201 4.73 -3.72 -5.69
N LEU A 202 4.18 -2.53 -5.95
CA LEU A 202 2.81 -2.38 -6.43
C LEU A 202 2.76 -2.48 -7.96
N LYS A 203 2.02 -3.47 -8.48
CA LYS A 203 1.58 -3.45 -9.89
C LYS A 203 0.50 -2.39 -10.03
N THR A 204 0.86 -1.22 -10.54
CA THR A 204 -0.13 -0.23 -10.98
C THR A 204 -0.81 -0.78 -12.23
N SER A 205 -2.13 -0.96 -12.14
CA SER A 205 -2.97 -1.34 -13.28
C SER A 205 -2.92 -0.21 -14.31
N GLY A 206 -2.11 -0.37 -15.35
CA GLY A 206 -2.08 0.57 -16.46
C GLY A 206 -0.77 0.68 -17.22
N ASP A 207 0.36 0.18 -16.68
CA ASP A 207 1.62 0.47 -17.37
C ASP A 207 2.71 -0.58 -17.08
N GLU A 208 2.87 -1.55 -18.00
CA GLU A 208 4.10 -2.35 -18.08
C GLU A 208 5.35 -1.48 -18.31
N LYS A 209 5.15 -0.21 -18.71
CA LYS A 209 6.18 0.76 -19.04
C LYS A 209 6.37 1.88 -18.00
N SER A 210 5.52 2.01 -16.97
CA SER A 210 5.76 3.05 -15.96
C SER A 210 6.98 2.69 -15.10
N THR A 211 7.89 3.64 -15.01
CA THR A 211 9.03 3.62 -14.07
C THR A 211 8.59 4.00 -12.66
N TYR A 212 7.39 4.58 -12.50
CA TYR A 212 6.80 4.99 -11.24
C TYR A 212 6.15 3.80 -10.53
N ASN A 213 6.98 2.91 -10.00
CA ASN A 213 6.51 1.94 -9.02
C ASN A 213 6.33 2.69 -7.70
N GLN A 214 5.09 2.83 -7.24
CA GLN A 214 4.85 3.16 -5.84
C GLN A 214 5.40 1.99 -5.02
N LYS A 215 6.61 2.17 -4.48
CA LYS A 215 7.36 1.20 -3.70
C LYS A 215 7.75 1.89 -2.39
N PRO A 216 7.64 1.23 -1.23
CA PRO A 216 8.44 1.65 -0.09
C PRO A 216 9.88 1.21 -0.31
N ASP A 217 10.83 2.01 0.18
CA ASP A 217 12.26 1.67 0.07
C ASP A 217 12.61 0.50 0.99
N MET A 218 11.93 0.42 2.14
CA MET A 218 12.06 -0.66 3.10
C MET A 218 10.71 -1.05 3.69
N PHE A 219 10.60 -2.31 4.10
CA PHE A 219 9.44 -2.81 4.81
C PHE A 219 9.81 -3.79 5.91
N ILE A 220 8.92 -3.94 6.89
CA ILE A 220 9.10 -4.88 7.99
C ILE A 220 8.06 -5.98 7.84
N CYS A 221 8.50 -7.24 7.94
CA CYS A 221 7.61 -8.39 7.90
C CYS A 221 8.20 -9.57 8.68
N HIS A 222 7.40 -10.62 8.87
CA HIS A 222 7.91 -11.90 9.37
C HIS A 222 8.85 -12.55 8.34
N LYS A 223 9.93 -13.20 8.80
CA LYS A 223 10.98 -13.79 7.95
C LYS A 223 10.50 -14.79 6.89
N SER A 224 9.31 -15.39 7.08
CA SER A 224 8.70 -16.32 6.10
C SER A 224 7.89 -15.64 4.99
N LEU A 225 7.68 -14.32 5.08
CA LEU A 225 6.77 -13.60 4.18
C LEU A 225 7.48 -12.94 3.00
N TYR A 226 8.80 -12.74 3.09
CA TYR A 226 9.60 -12.17 2.00
C TYR A 226 10.30 -13.26 1.19
N GLN A 227 10.55 -12.94 -0.07
CA GLN A 227 11.45 -13.68 -0.94
C GLN A 227 12.78 -12.91 -1.01
N LYS A 228 13.86 -13.54 -0.54
CA LYS A 228 15.21 -12.98 -0.65
C LYS A 228 15.58 -12.81 -2.12
N ARG A 229 16.22 -11.68 -2.44
CA ARG A 229 16.75 -11.34 -3.76
C ARG A 229 18.16 -10.76 -3.60
N ASP A 230 18.95 -10.84 -4.66
CA ASP A 230 20.26 -10.22 -4.70
C ASP A 230 20.12 -8.77 -5.17
N PRO A 231 20.76 -7.80 -4.47
CA PRO A 231 20.69 -6.41 -4.88
C PRO A 231 21.24 -6.23 -6.31
N PHE A 232 20.76 -5.20 -6.98
CA PHE A 232 21.21 -4.79 -8.30
C PHE A 232 22.69 -4.43 -8.28
N ASP A 233 23.33 -4.57 -9.44
CA ASP A 233 24.74 -4.23 -9.57
C ASP A 233 24.99 -2.75 -9.21
N ALA A 234 25.95 -2.53 -8.31
CA ALA A 234 26.40 -1.22 -7.86
C ALA A 234 27.86 -0.95 -8.25
N THR A 235 28.43 -1.70 -9.20
CA THR A 235 29.81 -1.48 -9.68
C THR A 235 30.08 -0.05 -10.16
N GLY A 236 29.05 0.67 -10.63
CA GLY A 236 29.13 2.08 -11.02
C GLY A 236 29.07 3.10 -9.86
N ASP A 237 28.75 2.67 -8.64
CA ASP A 237 28.67 3.52 -7.45
C ASP A 237 29.52 2.91 -6.32
N SER A 238 30.78 3.35 -6.26
CA SER A 238 31.75 2.86 -5.28
C SER A 238 31.36 3.18 -3.83
N LYS A 239 30.66 4.29 -3.58
CA LYS A 239 30.16 4.65 -2.24
C LYS A 239 29.07 3.67 -1.81
N LEU A 240 28.09 3.42 -2.68
CA LEU A 240 27.01 2.47 -2.41
C LEU A 240 27.54 1.05 -2.20
N LEU A 241 28.50 0.62 -3.02
CA LEU A 241 29.13 -0.70 -2.90
C LEU A 241 29.82 -0.89 -1.54
N GLN A 242 30.46 0.16 -1.00
CA GLN A 242 31.10 0.12 0.32
C GLN A 242 30.08 0.13 1.48
N MET A 243 28.91 0.76 1.29
CA MET A 243 27.88 0.85 2.32
C MET A 243 27.06 -0.43 2.46
N ARG A 244 26.87 -1.17 1.38
CA ARG A 244 26.14 -2.44 1.37
C ARG A 244 26.91 -3.52 2.12
N ARG A 245 26.24 -4.17 3.07
CA ARG A 245 26.81 -5.23 3.91
C ARG A 245 26.24 -6.58 3.47
N SER A 246 27.01 -7.64 3.70
CA SER A 246 26.55 -9.02 3.47
C SER A 246 25.35 -9.41 4.36
N THR A 247 25.12 -8.67 5.44
CA THR A 247 24.02 -8.84 6.38
C THR A 247 22.75 -8.11 5.97
N ASP A 248 22.82 -7.18 5.03
CA ASP A 248 21.66 -6.41 4.59
C ASP A 248 20.70 -7.34 3.84
N ILE A 249 19.39 -7.21 4.13
CA ILE A 249 18.37 -8.08 3.56
C ILE A 249 17.69 -7.36 2.40
N PHE A 250 17.83 -7.91 1.20
CA PHE A 250 17.18 -7.43 0.00
C PHE A 250 16.07 -8.39 -0.43
N GLY A 251 14.94 -7.83 -0.88
CA GLY A 251 13.86 -8.67 -1.38
C GLY A 251 12.54 -7.95 -1.57
N GLN A 252 11.54 -8.78 -1.85
CA GLN A 252 10.16 -8.36 -2.02
C GLN A 252 9.25 -9.33 -1.27
N LEU A 253 7.98 -9.00 -1.09
CA LEU A 253 7.02 -9.97 -0.57
C LEU A 253 6.96 -11.20 -1.49
N SER A 254 6.91 -12.38 -0.88
CA SER A 254 6.81 -13.63 -1.64
C SER A 254 5.53 -13.70 -2.48
N HIS A 255 4.45 -13.08 -1.99
CA HIS A 255 3.19 -12.95 -2.70
C HIS A 255 2.57 -11.57 -2.46
N TRP A 256 1.95 -11.03 -3.50
CA TRP A 256 1.31 -9.71 -3.50
C TRP A 256 0.26 -9.51 -2.39
N ASN A 257 -0.49 -10.56 -2.09
CA ASN A 257 -1.54 -10.55 -1.09
C ASN A 257 -1.00 -10.50 0.35
N LEU A 258 0.30 -10.74 0.57
CA LEU A 258 0.94 -10.67 1.90
C LEU A 258 1.21 -9.24 2.39
N ARG A 259 0.92 -8.22 1.57
CA ARG A 259 1.04 -6.81 2.00
C ARG A 259 0.22 -6.49 3.25
N ARG A 260 -0.83 -7.27 3.51
CA ARG A 260 -1.65 -7.19 4.72
C ARG A 260 -0.87 -7.51 6.01
N PHE A 261 0.26 -8.21 5.91
CA PHE A 261 1.10 -8.63 7.04
C PHE A 261 2.37 -7.80 7.19
N LEU A 262 2.44 -6.67 6.48
CA LEU A 262 3.49 -5.69 6.68
C LEU A 262 3.29 -4.98 8.02
N SER A 263 4.37 -4.48 8.61
CA SER A 263 4.25 -3.54 9.72
C SER A 263 4.21 -2.10 9.21
N VAL A 264 3.29 -1.30 9.77
CA VAL A 264 3.21 0.14 9.51
C VAL A 264 3.91 0.81 10.68
N VAL A 265 4.77 1.75 10.33
CA VAL A 265 5.44 2.65 11.26
C VAL A 265 4.57 3.88 11.37
N LEU A 266 4.09 4.17 12.58
CA LEU A 266 3.34 5.37 12.88
C LEU A 266 4.17 6.30 13.74
N GLU A 267 4.25 7.55 13.32
CA GLU A 267 4.78 8.64 14.13
C GLU A 267 3.59 9.43 14.69
N ALA A 268 3.57 9.66 15.99
CA ALA A 268 2.60 10.53 16.64
C ALA A 268 3.28 11.42 17.68
N LYS A 269 2.65 12.56 17.97
CA LYS A 269 3.00 13.38 19.13
C LYS A 269 2.86 12.54 20.41
N LYS A 270 3.62 12.90 21.44
CA LYS A 270 3.70 12.23 22.76
C LYS A 270 2.36 11.71 23.29
N ASP A 271 1.27 12.44 23.04
CA ASP A 271 -0.08 12.03 23.39
C ASP A 271 -0.90 11.64 22.15
N ILE A 272 -1.19 10.34 22.01
CA ILE A 272 -2.19 9.83 21.07
C ILE A 272 -3.35 9.18 21.84
N SER A 273 -4.56 9.69 21.65
CA SER A 273 -5.74 9.06 22.26
C SER A 273 -6.01 7.70 21.61
N ASN A 274 -6.54 6.74 22.38
CA ASN A 274 -6.97 5.44 21.84
C ASN A 274 -7.91 5.58 20.63
N SER A 275 -8.76 6.63 20.61
CA SER A 275 -9.64 6.88 19.48
C SER A 275 -8.87 7.29 18.22
N ALA A 276 -7.91 8.22 18.36
CA ALA A 276 -7.07 8.66 17.24
C ALA A 276 -6.19 7.51 16.74
N PHE A 277 -5.59 6.75 17.67
CA PHE A 277 -4.79 5.58 17.32
C PHE A 277 -5.62 4.53 16.57
N GLY A 278 -6.80 4.18 17.09
CA GLY A 278 -7.69 3.24 16.42
C GLY A 278 -8.21 3.72 15.06
N GLN A 279 -8.36 5.04 14.84
CA GLN A 279 -8.65 5.58 13.51
C GLN A 279 -7.49 5.37 12.54
N THR A 280 -6.25 5.58 12.98
CA THR A 280 -5.05 5.38 12.16
C THR A 280 -4.86 3.90 11.79
N ILE A 281 -5.06 2.97 12.73
CA ILE A 281 -4.98 1.54 12.43
C ILE A 281 -6.10 1.12 11.49
N ASN A 282 -7.32 1.60 11.71
CA ASN A 282 -8.41 1.34 10.77
C ASN A 282 -8.06 1.87 9.38
N TYR A 283 -7.55 3.10 9.26
CA TYR A 283 -7.11 3.65 7.99
C TYR A 283 -6.03 2.79 7.32
N ALA A 284 -5.00 2.36 8.05
CA ALA A 284 -3.95 1.47 7.55
C ALA A 284 -4.50 0.11 7.08
N ALA A 285 -5.47 -0.46 7.82
CA ALA A 285 -6.15 -1.68 7.42
C ALA A 285 -6.94 -1.49 6.11
N HIS A 286 -7.58 -0.33 5.92
CA HIS A 286 -8.31 0.00 4.69
C HIS A 286 -7.35 0.17 3.49
N LEU A 287 -6.12 0.69 3.68
CA LEU A 287 -5.14 0.77 2.59
C LEU A 287 -4.76 -0.61 1.99
N SER A 288 -5.06 -1.70 2.69
CA SER A 288 -4.87 -3.07 2.21
C SER A 288 -6.06 -3.60 1.40
N PHE A 289 -6.76 -2.74 0.65
CA PHE A 289 -7.91 -3.07 -0.20
C PHE A 289 -7.69 -4.35 -1.01
N GLU A 290 -8.46 -5.40 -0.70
CA GLU A 290 -9.17 -6.30 -1.64
C GLU A 290 -9.70 -7.57 -0.94
N GLU A 291 -9.24 -7.96 0.26
CA GLU A 291 -9.78 -9.12 1.02
C GLU A 291 -9.52 -9.01 2.54
N SER A 292 -10.32 -9.72 3.35
CA SER A 292 -10.21 -9.80 4.81
C SER A 292 -8.81 -10.24 5.29
N GLY A 293 -8.16 -9.45 6.14
CA GLY A 293 -6.90 -9.83 6.78
C GLY A 293 -6.46 -8.89 7.91
N SER A 294 -5.70 -9.41 8.88
CA SER A 294 -5.19 -8.64 10.02
C SER A 294 -3.87 -7.94 9.71
N PHE A 295 -3.79 -6.66 10.06
CA PHE A 295 -2.58 -5.86 10.06
C PHE A 295 -1.79 -6.04 11.38
N ARG A 296 -0.46 -5.91 11.38
CA ARG A 296 0.33 -5.79 12.63
C ARG A 296 1.02 -4.45 12.67
N SER A 297 0.69 -3.60 13.63
CA SER A 297 1.20 -2.22 13.69
C SER A 297 2.51 -2.12 14.46
N ARG A 298 3.22 -0.98 14.36
CA ARG A 298 4.23 -0.52 15.32
C ARG A 298 4.09 0.99 15.48
N ILE A 299 4.19 1.49 16.71
CA ILE A 299 4.07 2.92 17.00
C ILE A 299 5.39 3.45 17.56
N PHE A 300 5.84 4.56 17.00
CA PHE A 300 6.85 5.43 17.58
C PHE A 300 6.17 6.69 18.08
N LEU A 301 6.28 6.94 19.38
CA LEU A 301 5.79 8.17 19.99
C LEU A 301 6.96 9.14 20.09
N ALA A 302 6.86 10.27 19.39
CA ALA A 302 7.84 11.35 19.37
C ALA A 302 7.28 12.55 20.15
N SER A 303 8.10 13.17 21.00
CA SER A 303 7.75 14.40 21.73
C SER A 303 7.78 15.63 20.87
#